data_AF-A0A7L3PRK5-F1
#
_entry.id   AF-A0A7L3PRK5-F1
#
_cell.length_a   1.000
_cell.length_b   1.000
_cell.length_c   1.000
_cell.angle_alpha   90.00
_cell.angle_beta   90.00
_cell.angle_gamma   90.00
#
_symmetry.space_group_name_H-M   'P 1'
#
loop_
_entity.id
_entity.type
_entity.pdbx_description
1 polymer ?
#
loop_
_entity_poly.entity_id
_entity_poly.type
_entity_poly.pdbx_seq_one_letter_code
_entity_poly.pdbx_strand_id
1 'polypeptide(L)'
;VVAPEVSLHIKPSKDFVMKMYPVPFTYEEMKKEFNAFFHVSFEEGPFLTRVFKLFEGMKRITNFWISSCEHLLKNHELIKYLEESKF
;
A
#
# COMPACT_ATOMS: atom_id res chain seq x y z
N VAL A 1 6.30 -5.29 14.04
CA VAL A 1 6.02 -4.73 12.69
C VAL A 1 4.52 -4.60 12.52
N VAL A 2 4.05 -3.45 12.05
CA VAL A 2 2.63 -3.20 11.73
C VAL A 2 2.49 -3.09 10.23
N ALA A 3 1.50 -3.75 9.63
CA ALA A 3 1.28 -3.75 8.19
C ALA A 3 -0.20 -3.94 7.85
N PRO A 4 -0.69 -3.42 6.72
CA PRO A 4 -2.01 -3.78 6.23
C PRO A 4 -2.07 -5.28 5.86
N GLU A 5 -3.24 -5.90 6.01
CA GLU A 5 -3.49 -7.30 5.59
C GLU A 5 -3.17 -7.53 4.11
N VAL A 6 -3.37 -6.51 3.29
CA VAL A 6 -2.99 -6.50 1.88
C VAL A 6 -1.69 -5.72 1.71
N SER A 7 -0.62 -6.43 1.34
CA SER A 7 0.67 -5.83 1.02
C SER A 7 1.38 -6.60 -0.11
N LEU A 8 2.28 -5.95 -0.85
CA LEU A 8 3.05 -6.59 -1.92
C LEU A 8 4.27 -7.37 -1.39
N HIS A 9 5.03 -6.76 -0.48
CA HIS A 9 6.34 -7.28 -0.08
C HIS A 9 6.49 -7.51 1.44
N ILE A 10 5.54 -7.04 2.26
CA ILE A 10 5.61 -7.22 3.71
C ILE A 10 5.02 -8.60 4.04
N LYS A 11 5.86 -9.49 4.58
CA LYS A 11 5.48 -10.89 4.87
C LYS A 11 5.79 -11.26 6.32
N PRO A 12 4.99 -12.15 6.94
CA PRO A 12 5.30 -12.69 8.26
C PRO A 12 6.71 -13.33 8.28
N SER A 13 7.45 -13.10 9.36
CA SER A 13 8.72 -13.79 9.65
C SER A 13 8.73 -14.25 11.10
N LYS A 14 9.66 -15.16 11.44
CA LYS A 14 9.93 -15.58 12.82
C LYS A 14 10.71 -14.53 13.61
N ASP A 15 11.36 -13.58 12.93
CA ASP A 15 12.28 -12.62 13.55
C ASP A 15 11.56 -11.49 14.29
N PHE A 16 10.25 -11.34 14.09
CA PHE A 16 9.47 -10.27 14.71
C PHE A 16 7.99 -10.63 14.83
N VAL A 17 7.33 -10.02 15.81
CA VAL A 17 5.86 -10.07 15.91
C VAL A 17 5.26 -9.11 14.88
N MET A 18 4.39 -9.63 14.02
CA MET A 18 3.64 -8.85 13.04
C MET A 18 2.20 -8.63 13.51
N LYS A 19 1.73 -7.39 13.45
CA LYS A 19 0.32 -7.00 13.65
C LYS A 19 -0.24 -6.53 12.32
N MET A 20 -1.31 -7.18 11.87
CA MET A 20 -2.01 -6.84 10.65
C MET A 20 -3.33 -6.10 10.96
N TYR A 21 -3.76 -5.25 10.04
CA TYR A 21 -5.04 -4.55 10.13
C TYR A 21 -5.77 -4.53 8.78
N PRO A 22 -7.11 -4.52 8.80
CA PRO A 22 -7.91 -4.59 7.58
C PRO A 22 -7.84 -3.30 6.78
N VAL A 23 -7.96 -3.43 5.46
CA VAL A 23 -7.98 -2.33 4.50
C VAL A 23 -9.09 -2.53 3.47
N PRO A 24 -9.64 -1.46 2.86
CA PRO A 24 -10.84 -1.54 2.02
C PRO A 24 -10.50 -1.84 0.56
N PHE A 25 -9.49 -2.68 0.31
CA PHE A 25 -9.06 -3.06 -1.02
C PHE A 25 -8.45 -4.46 -0.99
N THR A 26 -8.47 -5.12 -2.14
CA THR A 26 -7.94 -6.46 -2.33
C THR A 26 -6.52 -6.44 -2.88
N TYR A 27 -5.82 -7.57 -2.73
CA TYR A 27 -4.51 -7.75 -3.34
C TYR A 27 -4.54 -7.60 -4.87
N GLU A 28 -5.59 -8.10 -5.52
CA GLU A 28 -5.71 -8.03 -6.98
C GLU A 28 -5.93 -6.60 -7.49
N GLU A 29 -6.70 -5.76 -6.77
CA GLU A 29 -6.85 -4.34 -7.10
C GLU A 29 -5.51 -3.59 -6.99
N MET A 30 -4.80 -3.79 -5.88
CA MET A 30 -3.49 -3.20 -5.67
C MET A 30 -2.52 -3.66 -6.76
N LYS A 31 -2.40 -4.97 -6.99
CA LYS A 31 -1.51 -5.57 -7.98
C LYS A 31 -1.81 -5.09 -9.39
N LYS A 32 -3.08 -4.94 -9.76
CA LYS A 32 -3.50 -4.40 -11.06
C LYS A 32 -2.95 -3.00 -11.31
N GLU A 33 -3.10 -2.10 -10.34
CA GLU A 33 -2.61 -0.72 -10.47
C GLU A 33 -1.08 -0.64 -10.49
N PHE A 34 -0.39 -1.45 -9.68
CA PHE A 34 1.06 -1.55 -9.72
C PHE A 34 1.55 -2.07 -11.07
N ASN A 35 0.95 -3.14 -11.60
CA ASN A 35 1.30 -3.67 -12.92
C ASN A 35 1.07 -2.64 -14.04
N ALA A 36 -0.04 -1.90 -13.99
CA ALA A 36 -0.31 -0.84 -14.95
C ALA A 36 0.73 0.28 -14.88
N PHE A 37 1.13 0.69 -13.68
CA PHE A 37 2.17 1.71 -13.47
C PHE A 37 3.53 1.25 -13.99
N PHE A 38 3.94 0.01 -13.69
CA PHE A 38 5.18 -0.54 -14.22
C PHE A 38 5.15 -0.66 -15.74
N HIS A 39 4.05 -1.11 -16.33
CA HIS A 39 3.92 -1.18 -17.79
C HIS A 39 4.12 0.20 -18.43
N VAL A 40 3.46 1.24 -17.93
CA VAL A 40 3.62 2.62 -18.41
C VAL A 40 5.05 3.14 -18.23
N SER A 41 5.74 2.73 -17.16
CA SER A 41 7.12 3.16 -16.88
C SER A 41 8.12 2.73 -17.96
N PHE A 42 7.85 1.60 -18.61
CA PHE A 42 8.70 1.04 -19.67
C PHE A 42 8.07 1.10 -21.06
N GLU A 43 6.89 1.72 -21.20
CA GLU A 43 6.21 1.91 -22.48
C GLU A 43 7.04 2.84 -23.39
N GLU A 44 7.17 2.46 -24.66
CA GLU A 44 7.73 3.31 -25.70
C GLU A 44 6.74 4.40 -26.12
N GLY A 45 7.24 5.52 -26.63
CA GLY A 45 6.41 6.61 -27.14
C GLY A 45 6.84 7.99 -26.63
N PRO A 46 6.01 9.03 -26.86
CA PRO A 46 6.34 10.39 -26.50
C PRO A 46 6.56 10.57 -24.99
N PHE A 47 7.69 11.17 -24.63
CA PHE A 47 8.10 11.37 -23.23
C PHE A 47 7.01 12.07 -22.38
N LEU A 48 6.44 13.17 -22.89
CA LEU A 48 5.43 13.93 -22.16
C LEU A 48 4.16 13.11 -21.91
N THR A 49 3.70 12.34 -22.90
CA THR A 49 2.54 11.44 -22.73
C THR A 49 2.81 10.40 -21.64
N ARG A 50 4.01 9.83 -21.61
CA ARG A 50 4.41 8.88 -20.57
C ARG A 50 4.42 9.54 -19.18
N VAL A 51 4.96 10.76 -19.05
CA VAL A 51 4.97 11.52 -17.78
C VAL A 51 3.55 11.72 -17.24
N PHE A 52 2.59 12.12 -18.09
CA PHE A 52 1.20 12.27 -17.65
C PHE A 52 0.58 10.94 -17.21
N LYS A 53 0.78 9.85 -17.96
CA LYS A 53 0.30 8.51 -17.58
C LYS A 53 0.91 8.05 -16.24
N LEU A 54 2.20 8.31 -16.02
CA LEU A 54 2.89 7.99 -14.76
C LEU A 54 2.33 8.77 -13.58
N PHE A 55 2.07 10.06 -13.77
CA PHE A 55 1.47 10.89 -12.73
C PHE A 55 0.07 10.37 -12.33
N GLU A 56 -0.76 10.01 -13.30
CA GLU A 56 -2.07 9.41 -13.05
C GLU A 56 -1.96 8.04 -12.36
N GLY A 57 -1.03 7.19 -12.78
CA GLY A 57 -0.75 5.92 -12.11
C GLY A 57 -0.26 6.10 -10.67
N MET A 58 0.60 7.09 -10.43
CA MET A 58 1.13 7.40 -9.09
C MET A 58 0.01 7.84 -8.15
N LYS A 59 -0.94 8.67 -8.60
CA LYS A 59 -2.12 9.03 -7.79
C LYS A 59 -2.89 7.78 -7.34
N ARG A 60 -3.17 6.86 -8.27
CA ARG A 60 -3.91 5.63 -7.97
C ARG A 60 -3.15 4.74 -6.98
N ILE A 61 -1.84 4.58 -7.16
CA ILE A 61 -1.02 3.81 -6.21
C ILE A 61 -1.02 4.46 -4.83
N THR A 62 -0.76 5.77 -4.74
CA THR A 62 -0.69 6.49 -3.47
C THR A 62 -2.01 6.46 -2.70
N ASN A 63 -3.15 6.35 -3.38
CA ASN A 63 -4.45 6.18 -2.72
C ASN A 63 -4.51 4.92 -1.84
N PHE A 64 -3.88 3.81 -2.22
CA PHE A 64 -3.81 2.62 -1.35
C PHE A 64 -3.06 2.90 -0.06
N TRP A 65 -1.99 3.70 -0.12
CA TRP A 65 -1.15 4.04 1.02
C TRP A 65 -1.89 5.01 1.95
N ILE A 66 -2.52 6.05 1.40
CA ILE A 66 -3.36 6.98 2.16
C ILE A 66 -4.50 6.22 2.84
N SER A 67 -5.22 5.37 2.09
CA SER A 67 -6.31 4.56 2.64
C SER A 67 -5.84 3.62 3.73
N SER A 68 -4.65 3.00 3.57
CA SER A 68 -4.04 2.17 4.60
C SER A 68 -3.71 2.94 5.87
N CYS A 69 -3.20 4.17 5.77
CA CYS A 69 -2.94 5.04 6.91
C CYS A 69 -4.24 5.43 7.62
N GLU A 70 -5.29 5.79 6.88
CA GLU A 70 -6.60 6.10 7.45
C GLU A 70 -7.18 4.92 8.22
N HIS A 71 -7.09 3.71 7.69
CA HIS A 71 -7.61 2.50 8.34
C HIS A 71 -6.79 2.10 9.56
N LEU A 72 -5.47 2.31 9.52
CA LEU A 72 -4.62 2.14 10.70
C LEU A 72 -5.06 3.06 11.83
N LEU A 73 -5.23 4.36 11.53
CA LEU A 73 -5.61 5.36 12.53
C LEU A 73 -7.04 5.16 13.07
N LYS A 74 -7.94 4.59 12.27
CA LYS A 74 -9.29 4.20 12.70
C LYS A 74 -9.33 2.91 13.52
N ASN A 75 -8.26 2.10 13.49
CA ASN A 75 -8.18 0.87 14.27
C ASN A 75 -7.76 1.18 15.72
N HIS A 76 -8.71 1.64 16.53
CA HIS A 76 -8.47 2.06 17.91
C HIS A 76 -7.91 0.95 18.80
N GLU A 77 -8.30 -0.32 18.57
CA GLU A 77 -7.78 -1.46 19.33
C GLU A 77 -6.29 -1.64 19.06
N LEU A 78 -5.87 -1.62 17.79
CA LEU A 78 -4.48 -1.74 17.42
C LEU A 78 -3.65 -0.54 17.91
N ILE A 79 -4.17 0.68 17.79
CA ILE A 79 -3.49 1.88 18.31
C ILE A 79 -3.26 1.77 19.80
N LYS A 80 -4.29 1.40 20.57
CA LYS A 80 -4.17 1.19 22.02
C LYS A 80 -3.14 0.10 22.36
N TYR A 81 -3.15 -1.02 21.63
CA TYR A 81 -2.15 -2.07 21.79
C TYR A 81 -0.72 -1.54 21.56
N LEU A 82 -0.51 -0.70 20.55
CA LEU A 82 0.80 -0.11 20.25
C LEU A 82 1.27 0.85 21.35
N GLU A 83 0.37 1.68 21.88
CA GLU A 83 0.64 2.58 23.01
C GLU A 83 1.04 1.79 24.27
N GLU A 84 0.30 0.73 24.60
CA GLU A 84 0.57 -0.12 25.77
C GLU A 84 1.86 -0.94 25.62
N SER A 85 2.16 -1.37 24.40
CA SER A 85 3.36 -2.17 24.10
C SER A 85 4.66 -1.36 24.19
N LYS A 86 4.58 -0.02 24.34
CA LYS A 86 5.75 0.89 24.37
C LYS A 86 6.72 0.61 23.22
N PHE A 87 6.15 0.42 22.04
CA PHE A 87 6.90 0.18 20.81
C PHE A 87 7.91 1.30 20.53
#